data_AF-A0A7R9WLZ9-F1
#
_entry.id   AF-A0A7R9WLZ9-F1
#
_cell.length_a   1.000
_cell.length_b   1.000
_cell.length_c   1.000
_cell.angle_alpha   90.00
_cell.angle_beta   90.00
_cell.angle_gamma   90.00
#
_symmetry.space_group_name_H-M   'P 1'
#
loop_
_entity.id
_entity.type
_entity.pdbx_description
1 polymer ?
#
loop_
_entity_poly.entity_id
_entity_poly.type
_entity_poly.pdbx_seq_one_letter_code
_entity_poly.pdbx_strand_id
1 'polypeptide(L)'
;SNTRLSSSFVSFFPILSFVPYNYSAPLSSTILPSMLNRNASHPAPLLPTFRCAGVGPETVIFPNSCRGRGDELSSLCAREGSRHGVANKWHTYNIGPEACIGDTSCGEFDVRHVNIGHRACTGERACEGIAAAPPHKATTITIDNDACKGDYACHDVAMEANSDVTIGKRSCVGLEACYASDDLITVGDDSCSGIRACQSMQGQFALGKHSCKGDSSCSHL
;
A
#
# COMPACT_ATOMS: atom_id res chain seq x y z
N SER A 1 26.58 -33.60 41.63
CA SER A 1 25.76 -33.57 42.85
C SER A 1 25.40 -32.13 43.15
N ASN A 2 24.18 -31.72 42.77
CA ASN A 2 23.48 -30.56 43.36
C ASN A 2 22.04 -30.56 42.84
N THR A 3 21.14 -30.83 43.77
CA THR A 3 19.68 -30.97 43.67
C THR A 3 19.00 -29.72 44.25
N ARG A 4 18.11 -29.06 43.50
CA ARG A 4 16.94 -28.27 43.99
C ARG A 4 15.90 -28.22 42.85
N LEU A 5 14.78 -28.96 42.90
CA LEU A 5 13.48 -28.60 43.52
C LEU A 5 12.96 -27.22 43.03
N SER A 6 12.00 -27.16 42.11
CA SER A 6 10.54 -27.38 42.27
C SER A 6 9.79 -26.06 42.49
N SER A 7 9.01 -25.63 41.50
CA SER A 7 7.69 -25.02 41.73
C SER A 7 6.94 -24.89 40.39
N SER A 8 5.97 -25.78 40.21
CA SER A 8 4.97 -25.72 39.16
C SER A 8 3.96 -24.62 39.46
N PHE A 9 3.76 -23.68 38.54
CA PHE A 9 2.62 -22.78 38.55
C PHE A 9 1.52 -23.37 37.67
N VAL A 10 0.44 -23.82 38.31
CA VAL A 10 -0.81 -24.26 37.67
C VAL A 10 -1.72 -23.04 37.58
N SER A 11 -1.91 -22.51 36.37
CA SER A 11 -2.87 -21.42 36.11
C SER A 11 -4.19 -22.01 35.64
N PHE A 12 -5.23 -21.78 36.43
CA PHE A 12 -6.61 -22.16 36.18
C PHE A 12 -7.20 -21.37 35.00
N PHE A 13 -7.76 -22.09 34.02
CA PHE A 13 -8.65 -21.55 32.98
C PHE A 13 -10.09 -21.50 33.51
N PRO A 14 -10.81 -20.35 33.44
CA PRO A 14 -12.27 -20.35 33.55
C PRO A 14 -12.90 -20.75 32.21
N ILE A 15 -13.63 -21.87 32.25
CA ILE A 15 -14.52 -22.38 31.21
C ILE A 15 -15.71 -21.43 31.11
N LEU A 16 -15.83 -20.67 30.02
CA LEU A 16 -17.04 -19.93 29.68
C LEU A 16 -17.90 -20.79 28.74
N SER A 17 -19.07 -21.14 29.27
CA SER A 17 -20.06 -22.03 28.69
C SER A 17 -20.69 -21.45 27.43
N PHE A 18 -20.85 -22.34 26.46
CA PHE A 18 -21.61 -22.18 25.22
C PHE A 18 -23.08 -21.82 25.47
N VAL A 19 -23.59 -20.84 24.72
CA VAL A 19 -25.03 -20.64 24.49
C VAL A 19 -25.29 -20.78 22.99
N PRO A 20 -26.00 -21.82 22.52
CA PRO A 20 -26.44 -21.89 21.13
C PRO A 20 -27.76 -21.11 20.97
N TYR A 21 -27.73 -20.02 20.22
CA TYR A 21 -28.96 -19.37 19.73
C TYR A 21 -29.39 -20.06 18.44
N ASN A 22 -30.44 -20.88 18.57
CA ASN A 22 -31.26 -21.37 17.46
C ASN A 22 -32.18 -20.24 16.98
N TYR A 23 -32.06 -19.84 15.71
CA TYR A 23 -33.15 -19.19 14.98
C TYR A 23 -33.43 -19.98 13.70
N SER A 24 -34.61 -20.59 13.66
CA SER A 24 -35.18 -21.30 12.54
C SER A 24 -36.57 -20.72 12.25
N ALA A 25 -36.78 -20.14 11.07
CA ALA A 25 -38.08 -19.97 10.40
C ALA A 25 -37.83 -19.51 8.92
N PRO A 26 -38.82 -19.56 8.00
CA PRO A 26 -38.80 -20.52 6.90
C PRO A 26 -38.86 -19.90 5.47
N LEU A 27 -38.80 -20.82 4.50
CA LEU A 27 -38.90 -20.71 3.04
C LEU A 27 -40.12 -19.97 2.47
N SER A 28 -39.88 -19.21 1.39
CA SER A 28 -40.71 -18.97 0.18
C SER A 28 -40.40 -17.55 -0.33
N SER A 29 -40.18 -17.25 -1.60
CA SER A 29 -40.73 -17.85 -2.82
C SER A 29 -39.87 -17.49 -4.04
N THR A 30 -39.69 -18.50 -4.87
CA THR A 30 -39.56 -18.51 -6.34
C THR A 30 -40.13 -17.28 -7.06
N ILE A 31 -39.31 -16.56 -7.84
CA ILE A 31 -39.66 -16.07 -9.19
C ILE A 31 -38.36 -15.96 -10.02
N LEU A 32 -38.13 -16.93 -10.90
CA LEU A 32 -37.46 -16.70 -12.19
C LEU A 32 -38.57 -16.45 -13.22
N PRO A 33 -38.32 -15.62 -14.24
CA PRO A 33 -38.20 -16.26 -15.53
C PRO A 33 -36.97 -15.80 -16.31
N SER A 34 -36.40 -16.80 -16.96
CA SER A 34 -35.57 -16.75 -18.15
C SER A 34 -36.08 -15.79 -19.22
N MET A 35 -35.20 -14.91 -19.69
CA MET A 35 -35.16 -14.45 -21.08
C MET A 35 -33.74 -14.67 -21.60
N LEU A 36 -33.54 -15.78 -22.30
CA LEU A 36 -32.59 -15.90 -23.40
C LEU A 36 -32.93 -14.81 -24.43
N ASN A 37 -32.00 -13.93 -24.84
CA ASN A 37 -31.43 -13.97 -26.19
C ASN A 37 -30.46 -12.83 -26.54
N ARG A 38 -29.50 -13.22 -27.39
CA ARG A 38 -28.81 -12.46 -28.46
C ARG A 38 -27.78 -11.40 -28.06
N ASN A 39 -26.52 -11.80 -28.25
CA ASN A 39 -25.55 -11.13 -29.13
C ASN A 39 -25.72 -9.61 -29.26
N ALA A 40 -25.16 -8.89 -28.31
CA ALA A 40 -24.67 -7.55 -28.56
C ALA A 40 -23.25 -7.47 -28.01
N SER A 41 -22.28 -7.56 -28.91
CA SER A 41 -20.92 -7.07 -28.70
C SER A 41 -20.98 -5.56 -28.48
N HIS A 42 -21.47 -5.14 -27.32
CA HIS A 42 -21.32 -3.76 -26.88
C HIS A 42 -19.89 -3.60 -26.38
N PRO A 43 -19.09 -2.69 -26.95
CA PRO A 43 -17.82 -2.34 -26.35
C PRO A 43 -18.10 -1.88 -24.92
N ALA A 44 -17.35 -2.42 -23.96
CA ALA A 44 -17.43 -2.00 -22.57
C ALA A 44 -17.38 -0.46 -22.52
N PRO A 45 -18.24 0.20 -21.72
CA PRO A 45 -18.20 1.65 -21.61
C PRO A 45 -16.79 2.05 -21.18
N LEU A 46 -16.11 2.79 -22.06
CA LEU A 46 -14.80 3.35 -21.77
C LEU A 46 -14.99 4.27 -20.55
N LEU A 47 -14.52 3.82 -19.39
CA LEU A 47 -14.49 4.63 -18.18
C LEU A 47 -13.74 5.93 -18.51
N PRO A 48 -14.20 7.09 -18.03
CA PRO A 48 -13.55 8.36 -18.31
C PRO A 48 -12.13 8.33 -17.77
N THR A 49 -11.15 8.30 -18.68
CA THR A 49 -9.75 8.53 -18.36
C THR A 49 -9.55 10.03 -18.26
N PHE A 50 -9.21 10.50 -17.07
CA PHE A 50 -8.86 11.90 -16.87
C PHE A 50 -7.46 12.12 -17.45
N ARG A 51 -7.35 12.97 -18.48
CA ARG A 51 -6.06 13.45 -18.96
C ARG A 51 -5.72 14.73 -18.21
N CYS A 52 -4.79 14.64 -17.27
CA CYS A 52 -4.27 15.83 -16.59
C CYS A 52 -3.49 16.70 -17.59
N ALA A 53 -3.73 18.02 -17.58
CA ALA A 53 -3.01 18.95 -18.44
C ALA A 53 -1.54 19.09 -17.98
N GLY A 54 -0.59 18.93 -18.91
CA GLY A 54 0.84 19.12 -18.65
C GLY A 54 1.61 17.85 -18.26
N VAL A 55 0.96 16.70 -18.16
CA VAL A 55 1.64 15.42 -17.94
C VAL A 55 2.01 14.78 -19.29
N GLY A 56 3.11 14.01 -19.32
CA GLY A 56 3.55 13.32 -20.53
C GLY A 56 2.45 12.45 -21.14
N PRO A 57 2.53 12.13 -22.45
CA PRO A 57 1.47 11.45 -23.20
C PRO A 57 1.07 10.06 -22.67
N GLU A 58 1.80 9.51 -21.70
CA GLU A 58 1.64 8.16 -21.16
C GLU A 58 1.10 8.12 -19.72
N THR A 59 0.71 9.25 -19.13
CA THR A 59 0.14 9.25 -17.77
C THR A 59 -1.29 8.71 -17.77
N VAL A 60 -1.53 7.66 -16.98
CA VAL A 60 -2.85 7.03 -16.79
C VAL A 60 -3.22 7.11 -15.31
N ILE A 61 -4.27 7.88 -15.01
CA ILE A 61 -4.84 7.99 -13.66
C ILE A 61 -6.28 7.48 -13.73
N PHE A 62 -6.61 6.49 -12.89
CA PHE A 62 -7.93 5.90 -12.86
C PHE A 62 -8.93 6.76 -12.05
N PRO A 63 -10.25 6.60 -12.26
CA PRO A 63 -11.25 7.25 -11.42
C PRO A 63 -11.08 6.86 -9.95
N ASN A 64 -11.32 7.83 -9.05
CA ASN A 64 -11.20 7.65 -7.60
C ASN A 64 -9.81 7.22 -7.13
N SER A 65 -8.75 7.38 -7.93
CA SER A 65 -7.37 7.07 -7.53
C SER A 65 -6.91 7.77 -6.25
N CYS A 66 -7.52 8.90 -5.90
CA CYS A 66 -7.12 9.74 -4.77
C CYS A 66 -8.33 10.09 -3.88
N ARG A 67 -8.25 9.81 -2.58
CA ARG A 67 -9.31 10.08 -1.58
C ARG A 67 -8.71 10.43 -0.20
N GLY A 68 -8.80 11.69 0.22
CA GLY A 68 -8.24 12.19 1.49
C GLY A 68 -8.96 13.45 1.99
N ARG A 69 -8.67 13.89 3.22
CA ARG A 69 -9.16 15.14 3.80
C ARG A 69 -8.00 16.12 3.90
N GLY A 70 -7.80 16.93 2.86
CA GLY A 70 -6.81 17.98 2.89
C GLY A 70 -6.70 18.72 1.57
N ASP A 71 -6.28 19.96 1.67
CA ASP A 71 -5.89 20.86 0.57
C ASP A 71 -4.57 20.36 -0.09
N GLU A 72 -4.11 19.17 0.32
CA GLU A 72 -2.89 18.43 -0.06
C GLU A 72 -3.17 17.05 -0.67
N LEU A 73 -4.39 16.78 -1.14
CA LEU A 73 -4.63 15.84 -2.26
C LEU A 73 -3.84 16.22 -3.55
N SER A 74 -2.87 17.12 -3.43
CA SER A 74 -2.54 18.20 -4.33
C SER A 74 -1.19 18.06 -4.96
N SER A 75 -0.22 17.30 -4.46
CA SER A 75 1.05 17.19 -5.20
C SER A 75 0.92 16.37 -6.49
N LEU A 76 0.16 15.27 -6.48
CA LEU A 76 -0.03 14.40 -7.65
C LEU A 76 -1.44 14.45 -8.27
N CYS A 77 -2.49 14.63 -7.46
CA CYS A 77 -3.88 14.51 -7.91
C CYS A 77 -4.66 15.84 -8.00
N ALA A 78 -4.32 16.87 -7.21
CA ALA A 78 -5.05 18.16 -7.20
C ALA A 78 -4.23 19.39 -7.67
N ARG A 79 -2.91 19.30 -7.91
CA ARG A 79 -2.15 20.33 -8.64
C ARG A 79 -2.20 20.04 -10.13
N GLU A 80 -3.32 20.38 -10.73
CA GLU A 80 -3.23 21.06 -12.03
C GLU A 80 -2.45 22.39 -11.80
N GLY A 81 -1.12 22.34 -11.90
CA GLY A 81 -0.27 23.53 -12.05
C GLY A 81 0.24 24.25 -10.80
N SER A 82 1.06 23.62 -9.95
CA SER A 82 1.76 24.35 -8.88
C SER A 82 3.27 24.07 -8.83
N ARG A 83 3.99 25.01 -9.44
CA ARG A 83 5.19 25.76 -9.01
C ARG A 83 6.36 25.10 -8.26
N HIS A 84 6.41 23.80 -8.01
CA HIS A 84 7.66 23.13 -7.58
C HIS A 84 8.01 21.87 -8.37
N GLY A 85 7.04 21.22 -9.02
CA GLY A 85 7.31 20.27 -10.09
C GLY A 85 6.93 20.92 -11.41
N VAL A 86 7.90 21.46 -12.15
CA VAL A 86 7.70 21.60 -13.60
C VAL A 86 7.44 20.16 -14.07
N ALA A 87 6.24 19.86 -14.56
CA ALA A 87 5.96 18.59 -15.20
C ALA A 87 6.83 18.53 -16.47
N ASN A 88 8.09 18.16 -16.26
CA ASN A 88 9.05 17.98 -17.32
C ASN A 88 8.51 16.83 -18.16
N LYS A 89 8.61 16.95 -19.48
CA LYS A 89 8.11 16.02 -20.51
C LYS A 89 8.54 14.54 -20.36
N TRP A 90 9.23 14.18 -19.28
CA TRP A 90 9.93 12.93 -19.05
C TRP A 90 9.34 12.08 -17.91
N HIS A 91 8.28 12.54 -17.23
CA HIS A 91 7.67 11.80 -16.14
C HIS A 91 6.41 11.04 -16.60
N THR A 92 6.27 9.79 -16.15
CA THR A 92 5.12 8.92 -16.43
C THR A 92 4.55 8.38 -15.13
N TYR A 93 3.24 8.58 -14.94
CA TYR A 93 2.52 8.10 -13.76
C TYR A 93 1.42 7.13 -14.18
N ASN A 94 1.42 5.92 -13.62
CA ASN A 94 0.35 4.94 -13.76
C ASN A 94 -0.27 4.69 -12.39
N ILE A 95 -1.39 5.34 -12.10
CA ILE A 95 -2.01 5.33 -10.77
C ILE A 95 -3.33 4.58 -10.81
N GLY A 96 -3.35 3.39 -10.22
CA GLY A 96 -4.50 2.50 -10.12
C GLY A 96 -5.69 3.10 -9.37
N PRO A 97 -6.86 2.45 -9.45
CA PRO A 97 -8.06 2.92 -8.75
C PRO A 97 -7.85 2.91 -7.24
N GLU A 98 -8.39 3.91 -6.54
CA GLU A 98 -8.27 4.03 -5.09
C GLU A 98 -6.83 3.95 -4.56
N ALA A 99 -5.82 4.22 -5.39
CA ALA A 99 -4.41 4.03 -5.08
C ALA A 99 -3.96 4.79 -3.82
N CYS A 100 -4.46 6.01 -3.62
CA CYS A 100 -4.02 6.96 -2.61
C CYS A 100 -5.20 7.32 -1.70
N ILE A 101 -5.36 6.57 -0.60
CA ILE A 101 -6.41 6.79 0.39
C ILE A 101 -5.76 7.29 1.68
N GLY A 102 -6.11 8.50 2.11
CA GLY A 102 -5.54 9.15 3.29
C GLY A 102 -4.82 10.43 2.94
N ASP A 103 -4.54 11.24 3.96
CA ASP A 103 -3.92 12.56 3.76
C ASP A 103 -2.45 12.39 3.37
N THR A 104 -2.05 13.06 2.29
CA THR A 104 -0.70 12.96 1.71
C THR A 104 -0.23 11.51 1.47
N SER A 105 -1.18 10.58 1.28
CA SER A 105 -0.91 9.14 1.15
C SER A 105 0.04 8.77 0.00
N CYS A 106 0.05 9.56 -1.07
CA CYS A 106 0.98 9.47 -2.20
C CYS A 106 1.67 10.81 -2.41
N GLY A 107 2.47 11.25 -1.44
CA GLY A 107 3.25 12.48 -1.55
C GLY A 107 4.69 12.24 -2.05
N GLU A 108 5.28 13.26 -2.66
CA GLU A 108 6.74 13.37 -2.81
C GLU A 108 7.44 12.17 -3.48
N PHE A 109 7.20 12.00 -4.79
CA PHE A 109 8.05 11.16 -5.64
C PHE A 109 8.89 12.06 -6.54
N ASP A 110 10.20 11.83 -6.59
CA ASP A 110 11.11 12.53 -7.51
C ASP A 110 11.84 11.53 -8.44
N VAL A 111 11.06 10.76 -9.19
CA VAL A 111 11.54 9.75 -10.15
C VAL A 111 10.80 9.85 -11.48
N ARG A 112 11.39 9.29 -12.55
CA ARG A 112 10.83 9.37 -13.92
C ARG A 112 9.55 8.57 -14.10
N HIS A 113 9.47 7.37 -13.53
CA HIS A 113 8.34 6.47 -13.71
C HIS A 113 7.77 6.08 -12.36
N VAL A 114 6.48 6.29 -12.17
CA VAL A 114 5.78 5.92 -10.93
C VAL A 114 4.59 5.05 -11.30
N ASN A 115 4.60 3.81 -10.83
CA ASN A 115 3.49 2.86 -10.98
C ASN A 115 2.91 2.57 -9.60
N ILE A 116 1.65 2.91 -9.38
CA ILE A 116 0.95 2.73 -8.11
C ILE A 116 -0.26 1.82 -8.36
N GLY A 117 -0.32 0.70 -7.67
CA GLY A 117 -1.40 -0.27 -7.77
C GLY A 117 -2.70 0.19 -7.12
N HIS A 118 -3.72 -0.66 -7.24
CA HIS A 118 -5.02 -0.48 -6.61
C HIS A 118 -4.90 -0.49 -5.08
N ARG A 119 -5.41 0.55 -4.40
CA ARG A 119 -5.30 0.73 -2.93
C ARG A 119 -3.88 0.56 -2.38
N ALA A 120 -2.87 0.89 -3.18
CA ALA A 120 -1.48 0.70 -2.81
C ALA A 120 -1.08 1.47 -1.54
N CYS A 121 -1.59 2.69 -1.37
CA CYS A 121 -1.21 3.62 -0.32
C CYS A 121 -2.45 3.99 0.50
N THR A 122 -2.72 3.22 1.55
CA THR A 122 -3.91 3.41 2.41
C THR A 122 -3.47 3.77 3.83
N GLY A 123 -3.67 5.02 4.23
CA GLY A 123 -3.27 5.59 5.51
C GLY A 123 -2.79 7.03 5.34
N GLU A 124 -2.65 7.76 6.44
CA GLU A 124 -1.96 9.05 6.44
C GLU A 124 -0.49 8.83 6.02
N ARG A 125 -0.04 9.58 5.01
CA ARG A 125 1.37 9.59 4.55
C ARG A 125 1.92 8.20 4.23
N ALA A 126 1.04 7.28 3.82
CA ALA A 126 1.35 5.85 3.68
C ALA A 126 2.52 5.54 2.72
N CYS A 127 2.67 6.30 1.64
CA CYS A 127 3.73 6.14 0.63
C CYS A 127 4.49 7.45 0.38
N GLU A 128 4.39 8.40 1.29
CA GLU A 128 5.06 9.68 1.10
C GLU A 128 6.58 9.53 1.24
N GLY A 129 7.34 10.24 0.39
CA GLY A 129 8.79 10.34 0.54
C GLY A 129 9.56 9.14 -0.03
N ILE A 130 8.88 8.22 -0.73
CA ILE A 130 9.55 7.06 -1.31
C ILE A 130 10.54 7.52 -2.38
N ALA A 131 11.83 7.19 -2.17
CA ALA A 131 12.94 7.61 -3.02
C ALA A 131 12.98 9.13 -3.29
N ALA A 132 12.59 9.94 -2.30
CA ALA A 132 12.52 11.39 -2.43
C ALA A 132 13.87 12.11 -2.20
N ALA A 133 14.92 11.44 -1.69
CA ALA A 133 16.17 12.12 -1.38
C ALA A 133 17.10 12.29 -2.61
N PRO A 134 17.71 13.47 -2.80
CA PRO A 134 18.79 13.67 -3.75
C PRO A 134 20.09 12.99 -3.29
N PRO A 135 20.99 12.56 -4.20
CA PRO A 135 20.86 12.61 -5.67
C PRO A 135 20.05 11.42 -6.21
N HIS A 136 18.94 11.73 -6.88
CA HIS A 136 18.01 10.73 -7.43
C HIS A 136 18.70 9.86 -8.49
N LYS A 137 18.90 8.58 -8.19
CA LYS A 137 19.35 7.58 -9.18
C LYS A 137 18.26 6.58 -9.56
N ALA A 138 17.26 6.39 -8.69
CA ALA A 138 16.07 5.61 -9.03
C ALA A 138 15.38 6.23 -10.25
N THR A 139 15.08 5.41 -11.25
CA THR A 139 14.35 5.86 -12.44
C THR A 139 12.89 5.50 -12.35
N THR A 140 12.58 4.40 -11.67
CA THR A 140 11.25 3.83 -11.54
C THR A 140 10.93 3.47 -10.10
N ILE A 141 9.74 3.84 -9.65
CA ILE A 141 9.11 3.32 -8.43
C ILE A 141 7.89 2.49 -8.85
N THR A 142 7.78 1.28 -8.30
CA THR A 142 6.60 0.42 -8.45
C THR A 142 6.08 0.04 -7.07
N ILE A 143 4.85 0.45 -6.78
CA ILE A 143 4.11 0.12 -5.56
C ILE A 143 2.93 -0.76 -5.95
N ASP A 144 2.95 -2.04 -5.60
CA ASP A 144 1.89 -2.98 -5.99
C ASP A 144 0.59 -2.73 -5.20
N ASN A 145 -0.45 -3.47 -5.56
CA ASN A 145 -1.77 -3.39 -4.95
C ASN A 145 -1.69 -3.64 -3.45
N ASP A 146 -2.44 -2.85 -2.68
CA ASP A 146 -2.56 -3.01 -1.24
C ASP A 146 -1.20 -3.04 -0.48
N ALA A 147 -0.13 -2.48 -1.06
CA ALA A 147 1.26 -2.60 -0.59
C ALA A 147 1.52 -1.94 0.78
N CYS A 148 1.12 -0.68 0.93
CA CYS A 148 1.39 0.19 2.07
C CYS A 148 0.06 0.50 2.79
N LYS A 149 -0.22 -0.25 3.85
CA LYS A 149 -1.47 -0.14 4.61
C LYS A 149 -1.21 0.19 6.07
N GLY A 150 -1.73 1.32 6.50
CA GLY A 150 -1.46 1.91 7.81
C GLY A 150 -0.84 3.28 7.64
N ASP A 151 -0.95 4.10 8.70
CA ASP A 151 -0.33 5.41 8.69
C ASP A 151 1.19 5.24 8.64
N TYR A 152 1.85 6.03 7.79
CA TYR A 152 3.30 6.02 7.59
C TYR A 152 3.88 4.64 7.19
N ALA A 153 3.06 3.75 6.62
CA ALA A 153 3.45 2.35 6.39
C ALA A 153 4.73 2.18 5.55
N CYS A 154 4.91 3.00 4.51
CA CYS A 154 6.07 3.05 3.63
C CYS A 154 6.68 4.46 3.57
N HIS A 155 6.48 5.26 4.62
CA HIS A 155 7.01 6.61 4.67
C HIS A 155 8.54 6.58 4.63
N ASP A 156 9.14 7.41 3.77
CA ASP A 156 10.59 7.54 3.63
C ASP A 156 11.30 6.20 3.36
N VAL A 157 10.66 5.32 2.57
CA VAL A 157 11.31 4.10 2.10
C VAL A 157 12.24 4.43 0.94
N ALA A 158 13.43 3.82 0.93
CA ALA A 158 14.35 3.86 -0.19
C ALA A 158 14.86 5.28 -0.52
N MET A 159 14.93 6.18 0.47
CA MET A 159 15.39 7.57 0.27
C MET A 159 16.74 7.65 -0.44
N GLU A 160 17.69 6.78 -0.11
CA GLU A 160 19.04 6.76 -0.70
C GLU A 160 19.19 5.70 -1.81
N ALA A 161 18.07 5.18 -2.34
CA ALA A 161 18.12 4.11 -3.33
C ALA A 161 18.83 4.53 -4.62
N ASN A 162 19.81 3.71 -4.99
CA ASN A 162 20.61 3.90 -6.19
C ASN A 162 20.07 3.15 -7.42
N SER A 163 18.87 2.58 -7.30
CA SER A 163 18.22 1.72 -8.30
C SER A 163 16.70 1.83 -8.21
N ASP A 164 16.01 1.18 -9.13
CA ASP A 164 14.54 1.16 -9.13
C ASP A 164 13.99 0.50 -7.86
N VAL A 165 12.92 1.09 -7.33
CA VAL A 165 12.31 0.69 -6.05
C VAL A 165 11.05 -0.11 -6.32
N THR A 166 10.92 -1.26 -5.66
CA THR A 166 9.73 -2.12 -5.77
C THR A 166 9.17 -2.47 -4.38
N ILE A 167 7.94 -2.07 -4.12
CA ILE A 167 7.17 -2.48 -2.94
C ILE A 167 6.10 -3.46 -3.40
N GLY A 168 6.25 -4.71 -2.99
CA GLY A 168 5.36 -5.80 -3.35
C GLY A 168 3.97 -5.69 -2.73
N LYS A 169 3.13 -6.66 -3.09
CA LYS A 169 1.75 -6.71 -2.65
C LYS A 169 1.67 -6.96 -1.15
N ARG A 170 0.90 -6.14 -0.42
CA ARG A 170 0.72 -6.24 1.04
C ARG A 170 2.05 -6.30 1.82
N SER A 171 3.06 -5.61 1.33
CA SER A 171 4.43 -5.71 1.84
C SER A 171 4.72 -4.89 3.09
N CYS A 172 3.97 -3.83 3.36
CA CYS A 172 4.16 -2.96 4.52
C CYS A 172 2.78 -2.72 5.13
N VAL A 173 2.35 -3.63 6.00
CA VAL A 173 0.99 -3.64 6.57
C VAL A 173 1.08 -3.47 8.08
N GLY A 174 0.67 -2.30 8.56
CA GLY A 174 0.76 -1.86 9.94
C GLY A 174 1.18 -0.40 10.02
N LEU A 175 1.00 0.20 11.20
CA LEU A 175 1.54 1.53 11.51
C LEU A 175 3.07 1.48 11.37
N GLU A 176 3.63 2.39 10.56
CA GLU A 176 5.09 2.54 10.38
C GLU A 176 5.81 1.24 9.96
N ALA A 177 5.11 0.33 9.27
CA ALA A 177 5.60 -1.02 8.99
C ALA A 177 7.01 -1.08 8.36
N CYS A 178 7.32 -0.18 7.42
CA CYS A 178 8.59 -0.06 6.71
C CYS A 178 9.23 1.33 6.87
N TYR A 179 8.78 2.12 7.85
CA TYR A 179 9.16 3.52 8.05
C TYR A 179 10.68 3.75 8.02
N ALA A 180 11.13 4.76 7.28
CA ALA A 180 12.51 5.25 7.21
C ALA A 180 13.54 4.14 6.94
N SER A 181 13.25 3.29 5.95
CA SER A 181 14.18 2.25 5.49
C SER A 181 14.92 2.73 4.25
N ASP A 182 15.91 3.60 4.46
CA ASP A 182 16.52 4.46 3.44
C ASP A 182 17.16 3.70 2.27
N ASP A 183 17.63 2.47 2.52
CA ASP A 183 18.34 1.65 1.54
C ASP A 183 17.50 0.47 0.99
N LEU A 184 16.21 0.40 1.35
CA LEU A 184 15.34 -0.74 1.05
C LEU A 184 14.83 -0.69 -0.40
N ILE A 185 15.60 -1.28 -1.31
CA ILE A 185 15.31 -1.25 -2.75
C ILE A 185 14.12 -2.15 -3.12
N THR A 186 13.90 -3.24 -2.38
CA THR A 186 12.83 -4.19 -2.68
C THR A 186 12.21 -4.77 -1.43
N VAL A 187 10.88 -4.69 -1.32
CA VAL A 187 10.08 -5.34 -0.28
C VAL A 187 9.19 -6.39 -0.90
N GLY A 188 9.59 -7.66 -0.81
CA GLY A 188 8.83 -8.78 -1.37
C GLY A 188 7.42 -8.88 -0.77
N ASP A 189 6.50 -9.47 -1.54
CA ASP A 189 5.10 -9.61 -1.16
C ASP A 189 4.89 -10.16 0.25
N ASP A 190 3.84 -9.65 0.90
CA ASP A 190 3.43 -10.08 2.22
C ASP A 190 4.59 -9.99 3.21
N SER A 191 5.50 -9.04 3.10
CA SER A 191 6.52 -8.80 4.13
C SER A 191 6.02 -7.79 5.18
N CYS A 192 6.88 -7.45 6.15
CA CYS A 192 6.71 -6.35 7.11
C CYS A 192 5.27 -6.17 7.60
N SER A 193 4.68 -7.26 8.09
CA SER A 193 3.29 -7.27 8.52
C SER A 193 3.24 -7.20 10.04
N GLY A 194 2.87 -6.04 10.56
CA GLY A 194 2.93 -5.69 11.98
C GLY A 194 3.29 -4.22 12.15
N ILE A 195 3.07 -3.68 13.34
CA ILE A 195 3.51 -2.34 13.70
C ILE A 195 5.04 -2.32 13.67
N ARG A 196 5.63 -1.39 12.91
CA ARG A 196 7.09 -1.20 12.83
C ARG A 196 7.87 -2.46 12.48
N ALA A 197 7.26 -3.40 11.74
CA ALA A 197 7.84 -4.72 11.50
C ALA A 197 9.25 -4.69 10.88
N CYS A 198 9.52 -3.72 10.02
CA CYS A 198 10.78 -3.46 9.31
C CYS A 198 11.22 -2.00 9.46
N GLN A 199 10.89 -1.36 10.59
CA GLN A 199 11.23 0.05 10.79
C GLN A 199 12.76 0.25 10.81
N SER A 200 13.21 1.33 10.16
CA SER A 200 14.57 1.85 10.24
C SER A 200 15.65 0.80 9.99
N MET A 201 15.42 -0.07 9.02
CA MET A 201 16.45 -1.00 8.58
C MET A 201 17.49 -0.27 7.73
N GLN A 202 18.77 -0.52 7.98
CA GLN A 202 19.87 0.17 7.31
C GLN A 202 20.64 -0.77 6.37
N GLY A 203 21.19 -0.21 5.29
CA GLY A 203 21.99 -0.94 4.31
C GLY A 203 21.19 -1.46 3.12
N GLN A 204 21.87 -1.66 2.00
CA GLN A 204 21.24 -2.06 0.74
C GLN A 204 20.89 -3.55 0.75
N PHE A 205 19.65 -3.88 1.14
CA PHE A 205 19.14 -5.24 1.08
C PHE A 205 17.75 -5.28 0.43
N ALA A 206 17.40 -6.48 -0.04
CA ALA A 206 16.08 -6.81 -0.53
C ALA A 206 15.41 -7.76 0.46
N LEU A 207 14.21 -7.43 0.91
CA LEU A 207 13.41 -8.33 1.72
C LEU A 207 12.73 -9.34 0.80
N GLY A 208 12.98 -10.63 1.05
CA GLY A 208 12.24 -11.70 0.39
C GLY A 208 10.76 -11.67 0.78
N LYS A 209 9.91 -12.39 0.06
CA LYS A 209 8.48 -12.52 0.39
C LYS A 209 8.27 -13.14 1.78
N HIS A 210 7.16 -12.79 2.43
CA HIS A 210 6.77 -13.33 3.75
C HIS A 210 7.79 -13.08 4.87
N SER A 211 8.65 -12.08 4.74
CA SER A 211 9.67 -11.76 5.75
C SER A 211 9.08 -10.88 6.85
N CYS A 212 9.69 -10.89 8.04
CA CYS A 212 9.43 -9.92 9.10
C CYS A 212 7.95 -9.82 9.50
N LYS A 213 7.41 -10.95 9.96
CA LYS A 213 6.01 -11.10 10.37
C LYS A 213 5.85 -10.93 11.87
N GLY A 214 5.05 -9.94 12.27
CA GLY A 214 4.81 -9.54 13.64
C GLY A 214 5.38 -8.15 13.94
N ASP A 215 4.93 -7.57 15.04
CA ASP A 215 5.34 -6.24 15.46
C ASP A 215 6.86 -6.22 15.75
N SER A 216 7.56 -5.22 15.20
CA SER A 216 9.01 -5.02 15.37
C SER A 216 9.90 -6.24 15.06
N SER A 217 9.45 -7.16 14.20
CA SER A 217 10.16 -8.44 13.95
C SER A 217 11.59 -8.29 13.41
N CYS A 218 11.81 -7.26 12.59
CA CYS A 218 13.06 -6.95 11.90
C CYS A 218 13.43 -5.48 12.04
N SER A 219 12.88 -4.77 13.03
CA SER A 219 13.18 -3.36 13.23
C SER A 219 14.66 -3.18 13.58
N HIS A 220 15.30 -2.15 13.03
CA HIS A 220 16.69 -1.77 13.34
C HIS A 220 17.75 -2.83 12.99
N LEU A 221 17.54 -3.55 11.89
CA LEU A 221 18.56 -4.42 11.29
C LEU A 221 19.59 -3.65 10.44
#